data_AF-A0A1F3T2U4-F1
#
_entry.id   AF-A0A1F3T2U4-F1
#
_cell.length_a   1.000
_cell.length_b   1.000
_cell.length_c   1.000
_cell.angle_alpha   90.00
_cell.angle_beta   90.00
_cell.angle_gamma   90.00
#
_symmetry.space_group_name_H-M   'P 1'
#
loop_
_entity.id
_entity.type
_entity.pdbx_description
1 polymer ?
#
loop_
_entity_poly.entity_id
_entity_poly.type
_entity_poly.pdbx_seq_one_letter_code
_entity_poly.pdbx_strand_id
1 'polypeptide(L)'
;MNGLVIDLDVARKSGDLLVATRSDPEIPGGGKNGISLISSAAKLIWKKNLNWQVRAQSISPDGTLAVISTYDGKLTAIGRQGRTVWETEETCRPYVLKNLSVFCYHDEDSAPDIAFDWFDKSGKKKLSFPIIGDILAFAISTDERNLALALTDGRVILLENGGTSLKSSVRALVQKTLPGEILDIAVGSGTSPIVTVISRDKKPGAVNQTQLATLDHSGKLSSPVALGFAAEQLELSGTANHLLIRGGHRSKSDHVAVLAAFEISVDGTPLARATLKKRAESRIPGVGPAWMEFPGGDKVALGAPCPDCFLLWDPFRNKSFEIPVRPEATLFRTSRVRAKARLIIALDNGHLVIYELSTPGERP
;
A
#
# COMPACT_ATOMS: atom_id res chain seq x y z
N MET A 1 11.68 7.31 -21.52
CA MET A 1 11.15 8.52 -20.85
C MET A 1 12.31 9.47 -20.64
N ASN A 2 12.10 10.79 -20.71
CA ASN A 2 13.17 11.77 -20.49
C ASN A 2 12.79 12.53 -19.21
N GLY A 3 13.57 12.38 -18.14
CA GLY A 3 13.31 12.95 -16.81
C GLY A 3 13.37 11.89 -15.69
N LEU A 4 13.52 12.34 -14.45
CA LEU A 4 13.49 11.49 -13.26
C LEU A 4 12.05 11.04 -12.98
N VAL A 5 11.82 9.75 -12.79
CA VAL A 5 10.54 9.23 -12.30
C VAL A 5 10.38 9.63 -10.84
N ILE A 6 9.29 10.31 -10.52
CA ILE A 6 9.02 10.83 -9.16
C ILE A 6 7.83 10.17 -8.49
N ASP A 7 6.93 9.58 -9.29
CA ASP A 7 5.75 8.90 -8.78
C ASP A 7 5.26 7.87 -9.81
N LEU A 8 4.64 6.81 -9.30
CA LEU A 8 4.11 5.71 -10.09
C LEU A 8 2.86 5.13 -9.45
N ASP A 9 1.81 4.99 -10.25
CA ASP A 9 0.58 4.29 -9.86
C ASP A 9 0.25 3.16 -10.82
N VAL A 10 -0.44 2.14 -10.30
CA VAL A 10 -0.89 0.98 -11.06
C VAL A 10 -2.41 0.89 -11.02
N ALA A 11 -3.04 0.86 -12.19
CA ALA A 11 -4.45 0.55 -12.33
C ALA A 11 -4.70 -0.93 -12.00
N ARG A 12 -5.20 -1.19 -10.79
CA ARG A 12 -5.30 -2.56 -10.21
C ARG A 12 -5.99 -3.61 -11.09
N LYS A 13 -6.91 -3.22 -11.99
CA LYS A 13 -7.67 -4.14 -12.86
C LYS A 13 -7.06 -4.26 -14.25
N SER A 14 -6.57 -3.16 -14.85
CA SER A 14 -5.99 -3.20 -16.21
C SER A 14 -4.48 -3.45 -16.23
N GLY A 15 -3.79 -3.23 -15.10
CA GLY A 15 -2.34 -3.23 -14.99
C GLY A 15 -1.66 -2.05 -15.69
N ASP A 16 -2.42 -1.04 -16.10
CA ASP A 16 -1.86 0.16 -16.72
C ASP A 16 -1.05 0.96 -15.68
N LEU A 17 0.06 1.55 -16.11
CA LEU A 17 0.96 2.34 -15.26
C LEU A 17 0.80 3.83 -15.56
N LEU A 18 0.55 4.61 -14.52
CA LEU A 18 0.61 6.07 -14.57
C LEU A 18 1.96 6.52 -14.00
N VAL A 19 2.75 7.24 -14.78
CA VAL A 19 4.13 7.59 -14.43
C VAL A 19 4.33 9.09 -14.50
N ALA A 20 4.65 9.71 -13.36
CA ALA A 20 5.06 11.11 -13.28
C ALA A 20 6.58 11.22 -13.40
N THR A 21 7.01 12.23 -14.14
CA THR A 21 8.42 12.57 -14.34
C THR A 21 8.64 14.05 -14.04
N ARG A 22 9.81 14.38 -13.49
CA ARG A 22 10.29 15.77 -13.37
C ARG A 22 11.50 16.02 -14.26
N SER A 23 11.73 17.28 -14.56
CA SER A 23 12.98 17.72 -15.17
C SER A 23 14.15 17.46 -14.22
N ASP A 24 15.26 16.96 -14.77
CA ASP A 24 16.53 16.79 -14.10
C ASP A 24 17.46 17.94 -14.49
N PRO A 25 17.79 18.87 -13.57
CA PRO A 25 18.65 20.00 -13.89
C PRO A 25 20.11 19.58 -14.14
N GLU A 26 20.53 18.39 -13.70
CA GLU A 26 21.91 17.92 -13.83
C GLU A 26 22.21 17.33 -15.21
N ILE A 27 21.18 16.97 -15.98
CA ILE A 27 21.31 16.40 -17.32
C ILE A 27 21.00 17.50 -18.35
N PRO A 28 21.95 17.87 -19.25
CA PRO A 28 21.66 18.80 -20.34
C PRO A 28 20.49 18.29 -21.20
N GLY A 29 19.40 19.07 -21.23
CA GLY A 29 18.15 18.65 -21.87
C GLY A 29 17.34 17.62 -21.06
N GLY A 30 17.53 17.58 -19.73
CA GLY A 30 17.09 16.59 -18.73
C GLY A 30 15.59 16.39 -18.56
N GLY A 31 14.83 16.34 -19.64
CA GLY A 31 13.41 16.10 -19.63
C GLY A 31 12.60 17.32 -19.20
N LYS A 32 11.28 17.16 -19.29
CA LYS A 32 10.29 18.15 -18.84
C LYS A 32 9.43 17.48 -17.78
N ASN A 33 8.82 18.29 -16.92
CA ASN A 33 7.73 17.80 -16.08
C ASN A 33 6.68 17.15 -16.99
N GLY A 34 6.23 15.96 -16.62
CA GLY A 34 5.36 15.20 -17.49
C GLY A 34 4.70 14.03 -16.82
N ILE A 35 3.60 13.61 -17.42
CA ILE A 35 2.79 12.47 -16.98
C ILE A 35 2.55 11.57 -18.18
N SER A 36 2.67 10.26 -17.99
CA SER A 36 2.47 9.27 -19.05
C SER A 36 1.59 8.14 -18.56
N LEU A 37 0.73 7.63 -19.45
CA LEU A 37 -0.02 6.39 -19.22
C LEU A 37 0.55 5.30 -20.13
N ILE A 38 0.88 4.17 -19.55
CA ILE A 38 1.48 3.02 -20.23
C ILE A 38 0.57 1.82 -19.98
N SER A 39 0.27 1.04 -21.00
CA SER A 39 -0.53 -0.16 -20.82
C SER A 39 0.23 -1.26 -20.08
N SER A 40 -0.50 -2.23 -19.53
CA SER A 40 0.11 -3.48 -19.01
C SER A 40 0.95 -4.24 -20.04
N ALA A 41 0.74 -4.02 -21.34
CA ALA A 41 1.57 -4.54 -22.42
C ALA A 41 2.79 -3.64 -22.74
N ALA A 42 3.18 -2.75 -21.83
CA ALA A 42 4.26 -1.78 -21.95
C ALA A 42 4.14 -0.82 -23.16
N LYS A 43 2.92 -0.58 -23.66
CA LYS A 43 2.69 0.36 -24.77
C LYS A 43 2.33 1.73 -24.23
N LEU A 44 3.01 2.78 -24.70
CA LEU A 44 2.63 4.15 -24.37
C LEU A 44 1.22 4.45 -24.93
N ILE A 45 0.27 4.74 -24.05
CA ILE A 45 -1.10 5.15 -24.42
C ILE A 45 -1.11 6.64 -24.72
N TRP A 46 -0.59 7.46 -23.80
CA TRP A 46 -0.41 8.89 -24.01
C TRP A 46 0.70 9.45 -23.11
N LYS A 47 1.20 10.63 -23.48
CA LYS A 47 2.13 11.44 -22.69
C LYS A 47 1.73 12.91 -22.76
N LYS A 48 1.80 13.62 -21.63
CA LYS A 48 1.54 15.05 -21.54
C LYS A 48 2.71 15.74 -20.85
N ASN A 49 3.19 16.84 -21.43
CA ASN A 49 4.12 17.73 -20.75
C ASN A 49 3.33 18.68 -19.85
N LEU A 50 3.86 18.92 -18.65
CA LEU A 50 3.26 19.78 -17.65
C LEU A 50 4.17 20.99 -17.43
N ASN A 51 3.58 22.12 -17.07
CA ASN A 51 4.34 23.30 -16.69
C ASN A 51 4.91 23.15 -15.27
N TRP A 52 4.17 22.45 -14.40
CA TRP A 52 4.52 22.23 -13.00
C TRP A 52 4.72 20.75 -12.71
N GLN A 53 5.53 20.47 -11.68
CA GLN A 53 5.77 19.12 -11.22
C GLN A 53 4.48 18.51 -10.64
N VAL A 54 4.27 17.21 -10.88
CA VAL A 54 3.22 16.44 -10.21
C VAL A 54 3.58 16.30 -8.73
N ARG A 55 2.68 16.71 -7.85
CA ARG A 55 2.78 16.54 -6.40
C ARG A 55 2.27 15.17 -5.97
N ALA A 56 1.15 14.75 -6.54
CA ALA A 56 0.54 13.45 -6.29
C ALA A 56 -0.32 13.04 -7.50
N GLN A 57 -0.54 11.74 -7.65
CA GLN A 57 -1.38 11.19 -8.71
C GLN A 57 -2.23 10.02 -8.20
N SER A 58 -3.22 9.64 -9.00
CA SER A 58 -4.00 8.42 -8.83
C SER A 58 -4.63 8.01 -10.16
N ILE A 59 -4.85 6.71 -10.34
CA ILE A 59 -5.51 6.15 -11.51
C ILE A 59 -6.67 5.24 -11.09
N SER A 60 -7.80 5.32 -11.81
CA SER A 60 -8.93 4.44 -11.58
C SER A 60 -8.52 2.98 -11.76
N PRO A 61 -9.16 2.02 -11.06
CA PRO A 61 -8.77 0.61 -11.15
C PRO A 61 -8.71 0.07 -12.59
N ASP A 62 -9.57 0.55 -13.48
CA ASP A 62 -9.64 0.13 -14.89
C ASP A 62 -8.77 0.96 -15.86
N GLY A 63 -8.00 1.93 -15.35
CA GLY A 63 -7.12 2.78 -16.15
C GLY A 63 -7.85 3.79 -17.03
N THR A 64 -9.14 4.03 -16.80
CA THR A 64 -9.96 4.93 -17.65
C THR A 64 -9.84 6.41 -17.28
N LEU A 65 -9.49 6.71 -16.03
CA LEU A 65 -9.32 8.06 -15.52
C LEU A 65 -8.04 8.14 -14.67
N ALA A 66 -7.14 9.06 -15.02
CA ALA A 66 -6.04 9.48 -14.18
C ALA A 66 -6.35 10.85 -13.59
N VAL A 67 -5.98 11.09 -12.34
CA VAL A 67 -6.10 12.40 -11.69
C VAL A 67 -4.74 12.78 -11.15
N ILE A 68 -4.30 13.99 -11.45
CA ILE A 68 -3.02 14.53 -11.00
C ILE A 68 -3.25 15.80 -10.21
N SER A 69 -2.50 15.97 -9.13
CA SER A 69 -2.33 17.24 -8.44
C SER A 69 -0.93 17.78 -8.74
N THR A 70 -0.83 19.06 -9.06
CA THR A 70 0.44 19.74 -9.39
C THR A 70 0.74 20.86 -8.39
N TYR A 71 2.02 21.24 -8.29
CA TYR A 71 2.47 22.27 -7.34
C TYR A 71 1.94 23.70 -7.62
N ASP A 72 1.29 23.95 -8.76
CA ASP A 72 0.54 25.18 -9.01
C ASP A 72 -0.90 25.16 -8.47
N GLY A 73 -1.23 24.17 -7.63
CA GLY A 73 -2.51 24.08 -6.95
C GLY A 73 -3.65 23.64 -7.84
N LYS A 74 -3.36 22.88 -8.90
CA LYS A 74 -4.37 22.32 -9.80
C LYS A 74 -4.59 20.84 -9.53
N LEU A 75 -5.86 20.44 -9.62
CA LEU A 75 -6.29 19.06 -9.68
C LEU A 75 -6.93 18.81 -11.06
N THR A 76 -6.26 18.01 -11.89
CA THR A 76 -6.68 17.77 -13.28
C THR A 76 -6.99 16.30 -13.49
N ALA A 77 -8.19 16.01 -14.01
CA ALA A 77 -8.56 14.67 -14.45
C ALA A 77 -8.32 14.49 -15.96
N ILE A 78 -7.68 13.38 -16.32
CA ILE A 78 -7.25 13.04 -17.66
C ILE A 78 -7.83 11.67 -18.01
N GLY A 79 -8.61 11.62 -19.09
CA GLY A 79 -9.21 10.37 -19.56
C GLY A 79 -8.19 9.47 -20.25
N ARG A 80 -8.57 8.21 -20.51
CA ARG A 80 -7.70 7.20 -21.15
C ARG A 80 -7.07 7.63 -22.47
N GLN A 81 -7.68 8.56 -23.22
CA GLN A 81 -7.12 9.08 -24.47
C GLN A 81 -6.19 10.30 -24.28
N GLY A 82 -5.84 10.65 -23.04
CA GLY A 82 -4.96 11.78 -22.72
C GLY A 82 -5.64 13.16 -22.74
N ARG A 83 -6.96 13.20 -22.95
CA ARG A 83 -7.75 14.44 -22.93
C ARG A 83 -8.10 14.83 -21.49
N THR A 84 -7.98 16.11 -21.16
CA THR A 84 -8.50 16.65 -19.91
C THR A 84 -10.02 16.47 -19.88
N VAL A 85 -10.54 15.86 -18.82
CA VAL A 85 -11.98 15.67 -18.58
C VAL A 85 -12.54 16.82 -17.76
N TRP A 86 -11.84 17.20 -16.69
CA TRP A 86 -12.14 18.36 -15.86
C TRP A 86 -10.88 18.84 -15.15
N GLU A 87 -10.92 20.07 -14.64
CA GLU A 87 -9.86 20.70 -13.85
C GLU A 87 -10.48 21.60 -12.79
N THR A 88 -9.85 21.68 -11.62
CA THR A 88 -10.24 22.58 -10.53
C THR A 88 -9.01 23.07 -9.77
N GLU A 89 -9.13 24.19 -9.06
CA GLU A 89 -8.09 24.73 -8.18
C GLU A 89 -8.20 24.03 -6.83
N GLU A 90 -7.36 23.01 -6.63
CA GLU A 90 -7.31 22.22 -5.41
C GLU A 90 -5.94 21.57 -5.28
N THR A 91 -5.42 21.50 -4.05
CA THR A 91 -4.13 20.88 -3.76
C THR A 91 -4.32 19.72 -2.80
N CYS A 92 -4.15 18.48 -3.24
CA CYS A 92 -4.37 17.31 -2.39
C CYS A 92 -3.75 16.06 -3.01
N ARG A 93 -3.82 14.93 -2.30
CA ARG A 93 -3.54 13.61 -2.88
C ARG A 93 -4.83 12.99 -3.40
N PRO A 94 -5.00 12.82 -4.72
CA PRO A 94 -6.20 12.18 -5.25
C PRO A 94 -6.20 10.67 -4.96
N TYR A 95 -7.40 10.11 -4.85
CA TYR A 95 -7.67 8.67 -4.91
C TYR A 95 -8.91 8.45 -5.78
N VAL A 96 -8.74 7.81 -6.94
CA VAL A 96 -9.80 7.61 -7.92
C VAL A 96 -10.56 6.30 -7.63
N LEU A 97 -11.86 6.42 -7.35
CA LEU A 97 -12.75 5.28 -7.08
C LEU A 97 -13.19 4.55 -8.36
N LYS A 98 -13.77 3.35 -8.21
CA LYS A 98 -14.38 2.56 -9.31
C LYS A 98 -15.48 3.30 -10.06
N ASN A 99 -16.21 4.19 -9.40
CA ASN A 99 -17.25 5.01 -10.02
C ASN A 99 -16.71 6.32 -10.64
N LEU A 100 -15.39 6.46 -10.73
CA LEU A 100 -14.66 7.63 -11.26
C LEU A 100 -14.84 8.92 -10.45
N SER A 101 -15.39 8.82 -9.25
CA SER A 101 -15.32 9.92 -8.28
C SER A 101 -13.96 9.92 -7.57
N VAL A 102 -13.61 11.03 -6.95
CA VAL A 102 -12.26 11.26 -6.41
C VAL A 102 -12.37 11.67 -4.96
N PHE A 103 -11.68 10.94 -4.09
CA PHE A 103 -11.30 11.48 -2.79
C PHE A 103 -10.03 12.30 -2.97
N CYS A 104 -10.03 13.51 -2.42
CA CYS A 104 -8.94 14.46 -2.50
C CYS A 104 -8.48 14.68 -1.06
N TYR A 105 -7.52 13.87 -0.63
CA TYR A 105 -7.02 13.82 0.72
C TYR A 105 -6.03 14.95 0.99
N HIS A 106 -6.25 15.71 2.06
CA HIS A 106 -5.45 16.86 2.43
C HIS A 106 -4.42 16.46 3.48
N ASP A 107 -3.13 16.52 3.12
CA ASP A 107 -2.03 16.42 4.08
C ASP A 107 -1.65 17.80 4.63
N GLU A 108 -0.59 17.86 5.46
CA GLU A 108 -0.20 19.02 6.29
C GLU A 108 -0.07 20.35 5.53
N ASP A 109 0.13 20.34 4.20
CA ASP A 109 0.34 21.55 3.41
C ASP A 109 -0.90 22.04 2.62
N SER A 110 -2.06 21.42 2.78
CA SER A 110 -3.23 21.69 1.94
C SER A 110 -4.40 22.38 2.66
N ALA A 111 -4.96 21.75 3.68
CA ALA A 111 -6.11 22.25 4.45
C ALA A 111 -6.20 21.54 5.82
N PRO A 112 -5.70 22.15 6.92
CA PRO A 112 -5.53 21.44 8.21
C PRO A 112 -6.84 21.08 8.93
N ASP A 113 -7.97 21.64 8.50
CA ASP A 113 -9.30 21.43 9.08
C ASP A 113 -10.22 20.53 8.23
N ILE A 114 -9.73 20.03 7.09
CA ILE A 114 -10.48 19.16 6.18
C ILE A 114 -9.70 17.89 5.95
N ALA A 115 -10.30 16.73 6.20
CA ALA A 115 -9.63 15.46 5.94
C ALA A 115 -9.46 15.18 4.45
N PHE A 116 -10.58 15.33 3.75
CA PHE A 116 -10.65 15.13 2.33
C PHE A 116 -11.86 15.87 1.76
N ASP A 117 -11.74 16.22 0.50
CA ASP A 117 -12.86 16.57 -0.36
C ASP A 117 -13.30 15.37 -1.19
N TRP A 118 -14.58 15.32 -1.55
CA TRP A 118 -15.12 14.37 -2.50
C TRP A 118 -15.61 15.08 -3.76
N PHE A 119 -15.05 14.70 -4.91
CA PHE A 119 -15.45 15.19 -6.22
C PHE A 119 -16.19 14.10 -6.98
N ASP A 120 -17.32 14.46 -7.60
CA ASP A 120 -17.96 13.52 -8.53
C ASP A 120 -17.15 13.35 -9.82
N LYS A 121 -17.59 12.43 -10.69
CA LYS A 121 -16.94 12.16 -11.98
C LYS A 121 -16.84 13.37 -12.93
N SER A 122 -17.57 14.45 -12.66
CA SER A 122 -17.53 15.70 -13.43
C SER A 122 -16.59 16.75 -12.84
N GLY A 123 -15.91 16.45 -11.74
CA GLY A 123 -15.04 17.39 -11.04
C GLY A 123 -15.79 18.37 -10.14
N LYS A 124 -17.08 18.14 -9.87
CA LYS A 124 -17.83 18.97 -8.94
C LYS A 124 -17.62 18.47 -7.52
N LYS A 125 -17.05 19.31 -6.65
CA LYS A 125 -16.97 19.08 -5.20
C LYS A 125 -18.38 18.88 -4.62
N LYS A 126 -18.55 17.84 -3.83
CA LYS A 126 -19.83 17.41 -3.25
C LYS A 126 -19.85 17.45 -1.73
N LEU A 127 -18.70 17.23 -1.11
CA LEU A 127 -18.53 17.13 0.32
C LEU A 127 -17.10 17.52 0.67
N SER A 128 -16.95 18.11 1.86
CA SER A 128 -15.70 18.25 2.59
C SER A 128 -15.90 17.57 3.94
N PHE A 129 -14.99 16.70 4.36
CA PHE A 129 -15.09 16.01 5.65
C PHE A 129 -14.25 16.73 6.71
N PRO A 130 -14.85 17.49 7.65
CA PRO A 130 -14.09 18.29 8.59
C PRO A 130 -13.43 17.42 9.67
N ILE A 131 -12.25 17.86 10.11
CA ILE A 131 -11.52 17.25 11.22
C ILE A 131 -10.95 18.33 12.14
N ILE A 132 -10.43 17.89 13.28
CA ILE A 132 -9.62 18.72 14.16
C ILE A 132 -8.25 18.05 14.24
N GLY A 133 -7.19 18.77 13.89
CA GLY A 133 -5.82 18.25 13.85
C GLY A 133 -5.48 17.59 12.52
N ASP A 134 -4.18 17.48 12.24
CA ASP A 134 -3.68 17.01 10.95
C ASP A 134 -3.80 15.49 10.80
N ILE A 135 -3.81 15.03 9.55
CA ILE A 135 -3.88 13.61 9.23
C ILE A 135 -2.48 13.07 9.01
N LEU A 136 -2.16 12.04 9.78
CA LEU A 136 -0.91 11.29 9.68
C LEU A 136 -0.98 10.16 8.65
N ALA A 137 -2.14 9.50 8.55
CA ALA A 137 -2.34 8.41 7.61
C ALA A 137 -3.80 8.30 7.17
N PHE A 138 -3.98 7.83 5.93
CA PHE A 138 -5.28 7.63 5.30
C PHE A 138 -5.27 6.33 4.50
N ALA A 139 -6.30 5.52 4.69
CA ALA A 139 -6.46 4.27 3.96
C ALA A 139 -7.90 4.09 3.48
N ILE A 140 -8.05 3.46 2.32
CA ILE A 140 -9.33 3.08 1.74
C ILE A 140 -9.30 1.57 1.45
N SER A 141 -10.37 0.87 1.80
CA SER A 141 -10.50 -0.56 1.56
C SER A 141 -10.60 -0.88 0.06
N THR A 142 -10.27 -2.11 -0.33
CA THR A 142 -10.24 -2.53 -1.75
C THR A 142 -11.63 -2.48 -2.42
N ASP A 143 -12.68 -2.73 -1.65
CA ASP A 143 -14.08 -2.58 -2.05
C ASP A 143 -14.59 -1.15 -2.00
N GLU A 144 -13.77 -0.19 -1.52
CA GLU A 144 -14.05 1.25 -1.41
C GLU A 144 -15.20 1.59 -0.45
N ARG A 145 -15.61 0.63 0.40
CA ARG A 145 -16.66 0.79 1.40
C ARG A 145 -16.15 1.44 2.67
N ASN A 146 -14.90 1.22 3.05
CA ASN A 146 -14.38 1.65 4.34
C ASN A 146 -13.20 2.59 4.14
N LEU A 147 -13.16 3.65 4.94
CA LEU A 147 -12.03 4.56 5.01
C LEU A 147 -11.53 4.61 6.45
N ALA A 148 -10.23 4.75 6.64
CA ALA A 148 -9.64 5.02 7.93
C ALA A 148 -8.81 6.29 7.86
N LEU A 149 -8.87 7.08 8.93
CA LEU A 149 -8.05 8.27 9.16
C LEU A 149 -7.28 8.07 10.48
N ALA A 150 -6.03 8.50 10.51
CA ALA A 150 -5.24 8.62 11.73
C ALA A 150 -4.80 10.07 11.89
N LEU A 151 -5.07 10.66 13.04
CA LEU A 151 -4.80 12.08 13.32
C LEU A 151 -3.59 12.25 14.25
N THR A 152 -3.02 13.45 14.26
CA THR A 152 -1.84 13.82 15.07
C THR A 152 -2.03 13.65 16.57
N ASP A 153 -3.27 13.72 17.06
CA ASP A 153 -3.62 13.50 18.46
C ASP A 153 -3.86 12.02 18.83
N GLY A 154 -3.51 11.10 17.94
CA GLY A 154 -3.64 9.66 18.14
C GLY A 154 -5.06 9.13 17.90
N ARG A 155 -6.00 9.95 17.43
CA ARG A 155 -7.32 9.44 17.01
C ARG A 155 -7.23 8.65 15.72
N VAL A 156 -7.89 7.49 15.73
CA VAL A 156 -8.24 6.70 14.56
C VAL A 156 -9.73 6.81 14.33
N ILE A 157 -10.13 7.15 13.11
CA ILE A 157 -11.53 7.28 12.70
C ILE A 157 -11.79 6.28 11.58
N LEU A 158 -12.72 5.35 11.82
CA LEU A 158 -13.24 4.44 10.80
C LEU A 158 -14.53 5.04 10.23
N LEU A 159 -14.56 5.23 8.92
CA LEU A 159 -15.69 5.77 8.18
C LEU A 159 -16.27 4.70 7.25
N GLU A 160 -17.60 4.68 7.14
CA GLU A 160 -18.29 3.95 6.08
C GLU A 160 -18.63 4.89 4.93
N ASN A 161 -18.30 4.46 3.72
CA ASN A 161 -18.77 4.99 2.46
C ASN A 161 -20.01 4.19 2.02
N GLY A 162 -21.18 4.80 2.15
CA GLY A 162 -22.48 4.19 1.84
C GLY A 162 -22.73 3.78 0.38
N GLY A 163 -21.74 3.82 -0.50
CA GLY A 163 -21.79 3.28 -1.87
C GLY A 163 -21.86 4.34 -2.97
N THR A 164 -22.50 3.98 -4.10
CA THR A 164 -22.40 4.66 -5.41
C THR A 164 -22.87 6.13 -5.44
N SER A 165 -23.45 6.63 -4.36
CA SER A 165 -23.84 8.03 -4.20
C SER A 165 -23.45 8.53 -2.80
N LEU A 166 -22.26 9.11 -2.69
CA LEU A 166 -21.75 9.83 -1.51
C LEU A 166 -22.54 11.10 -1.14
N LYS A 167 -23.66 11.38 -1.80
CA LYS A 167 -24.48 12.58 -1.58
C LYS A 167 -25.11 12.70 -0.17
N SER A 168 -24.96 11.72 0.73
CA SER A 168 -25.65 11.79 2.03
C SER A 168 -24.98 11.15 3.26
N SER A 169 -23.90 10.37 3.17
CA SER A 169 -23.29 9.83 4.42
C SER A 169 -21.93 9.19 4.20
N VAL A 170 -20.86 9.99 4.22
CA VAL A 170 -19.67 9.51 4.93
C VAL A 170 -20.07 9.53 6.40
N ARG A 171 -20.12 8.36 7.03
CA ARG A 171 -20.49 8.25 8.44
C ARG A 171 -19.31 7.71 9.22
N ALA A 172 -18.97 8.39 10.31
CA ALA A 172 -18.08 7.81 11.31
C ALA A 172 -18.77 6.61 11.98
N LEU A 173 -18.20 5.43 11.78
CA LEU A 173 -18.61 4.20 12.45
C LEU A 173 -18.02 4.16 13.85
N VAL A 174 -16.72 4.45 13.95
CA VAL A 174 -15.93 4.34 15.17
C VAL A 174 -14.90 5.46 15.21
N GLN A 175 -14.68 6.00 16.40
CA GLN A 175 -13.53 6.86 16.70
C GLN A 175 -12.85 6.36 17.98
N LYS A 176 -11.53 6.19 17.94
CA LYS A 176 -10.75 5.74 19.09
C LYS A 176 -9.42 6.47 19.19
N THR A 177 -9.05 6.91 20.38
CA THR A 177 -7.70 7.43 20.64
C THR A 177 -6.77 6.28 21.05
N LEU A 178 -5.65 6.16 20.37
CA LEU A 178 -4.60 5.20 20.66
C LEU A 178 -3.44 5.84 21.42
N PRO A 179 -2.72 5.09 22.27
CA PRO A 179 -1.50 5.60 22.87
C PRO A 179 -0.39 5.69 21.83
N GLY A 180 0.38 6.78 21.88
CA GLY A 180 1.56 6.99 21.05
C GLY A 180 1.28 7.74 19.74
N GLU A 181 2.31 7.77 18.89
CA GLU A 181 2.26 8.33 17.54
C GLU A 181 1.72 7.30 16.57
N ILE A 182 0.70 7.59 15.79
CA ILE A 182 0.32 6.70 14.69
C ILE A 182 1.31 6.93 13.54
N LEU A 183 1.87 5.86 13.00
CA LEU A 183 2.79 5.92 11.87
C LEU A 183 2.09 5.60 10.55
N ASP A 184 1.25 4.56 10.54
CA ASP A 184 0.47 4.19 9.37
C ASP A 184 -0.77 3.38 9.76
N ILE A 185 -1.73 3.29 8.84
CA ILE A 185 -2.97 2.53 8.99
C ILE A 185 -3.31 1.75 7.73
N ALA A 186 -4.02 0.64 7.91
CA ALA A 186 -4.66 -0.07 6.81
C ALA A 186 -6.08 -0.46 7.20
N VAL A 187 -7.00 -0.52 6.24
CA VAL A 187 -8.42 -0.86 6.48
C VAL A 187 -8.89 -2.00 5.58
N GLY A 188 -9.58 -2.97 6.18
CA GLY A 188 -10.17 -4.12 5.49
C GLY A 188 -11.45 -3.80 4.72
N SER A 189 -11.81 -4.66 3.76
CA SER A 189 -13.10 -4.59 3.06
C SER A 189 -14.23 -5.27 3.82
N GLY A 190 -15.46 -5.11 3.32
CA GLY A 190 -16.66 -5.75 3.85
C GLY A 190 -17.42 -4.88 4.84
N THR A 191 -18.49 -5.45 5.42
CA THR A 191 -19.40 -4.77 6.36
C THR A 191 -18.90 -4.76 7.80
N SER A 192 -17.87 -5.55 8.09
CA SER A 192 -17.24 -5.67 9.41
C SER A 192 -15.73 -5.45 9.26
N PRO A 193 -15.30 -4.27 8.80
CA PRO A 193 -13.89 -4.00 8.56
C PRO A 193 -13.07 -4.06 9.84
N ILE A 194 -11.79 -4.38 9.68
CA ILE A 194 -10.76 -4.15 10.70
C ILE A 194 -9.88 -3.00 10.24
N VAL A 195 -9.48 -2.14 11.18
CA VAL A 195 -8.42 -1.16 10.97
C VAL A 195 -7.18 -1.67 11.67
N THR A 196 -6.10 -1.88 10.94
CA THR A 196 -4.79 -2.19 11.52
C THR A 196 -3.98 -0.91 11.60
N VAL A 197 -3.28 -0.72 12.72
CA VAL A 197 -2.55 0.51 13.01
C VAL A 197 -1.15 0.14 13.48
N ILE A 198 -0.15 0.81 12.93
CA ILE A 198 1.18 0.85 13.53
C ILE A 198 1.33 2.16 14.28
N SER A 199 1.77 2.07 15.52
CA SER A 199 2.10 3.24 16.33
C SER A 199 3.48 3.14 16.97
N ARG A 200 4.01 4.25 17.45
CA ARG A 200 5.24 4.34 18.24
C ARG A 200 4.90 4.85 19.63
N ASP A 201 5.40 4.18 20.67
CA ASP A 201 5.23 4.67 22.05
C ASP A 201 5.98 6.02 22.21
N LYS A 202 5.28 7.04 22.72
CA LYS A 202 5.86 8.38 22.99
C LYS A 202 6.34 8.54 24.43
N LYS A 203 6.26 7.51 25.28
CA LYS A 203 6.70 7.61 26.68
C LYS A 203 8.19 7.96 26.78
N PRO A 204 8.58 8.98 27.57
CA PRO A 204 9.99 9.29 27.81
C PRO A 204 10.76 8.05 28.31
N GLY A 205 11.85 7.72 27.63
CA GLY A 205 12.69 6.56 27.96
C GLY A 205 12.16 5.21 27.47
N ALA A 206 10.98 5.15 26.83
CA ALA A 206 10.61 3.97 26.07
C ALA A 206 11.59 3.80 24.90
N VAL A 207 12.02 2.56 24.67
CA VAL A 207 12.65 2.20 23.40
C VAL A 207 11.66 2.61 22.31
N ASN A 208 12.13 3.28 21.24
CA ASN A 208 11.35 3.70 20.06
C ASN A 208 10.80 2.47 19.30
N GLN A 209 10.00 1.68 19.98
CA GLN A 209 9.50 0.41 19.55
C GLN A 209 8.15 0.65 18.91
N THR A 210 8.03 0.25 17.66
CA THR A 210 6.75 0.28 16.96
C THR A 210 5.86 -0.85 17.47
N GLN A 211 4.57 -0.61 17.55
CA GLN A 211 3.57 -1.54 18.02
C GLN A 211 2.49 -1.68 16.94
N LEU A 212 1.88 -2.85 16.87
CA LEU A 212 0.78 -3.16 15.97
C LEU A 212 -0.48 -3.36 16.81
N ALA A 213 -1.57 -2.69 16.45
CA ALA A 213 -2.88 -2.91 17.05
C ALA A 213 -3.95 -3.01 15.97
N THR A 214 -5.09 -3.61 16.31
CA THR A 214 -6.25 -3.72 15.43
C THR A 214 -7.48 -3.17 16.12
N LEU A 215 -8.28 -2.40 15.40
CA LEU A 215 -9.57 -1.88 15.81
C LEU A 215 -10.64 -2.57 14.96
N ASP A 216 -11.55 -3.31 15.59
CA ASP A 216 -12.66 -3.90 14.85
C ASP A 216 -13.77 -2.89 14.54
N HIS A 217 -14.73 -3.28 13.71
CA HIS A 217 -15.88 -2.46 13.33
C HIS A 217 -16.78 -2.01 14.50
N SER A 218 -16.66 -2.64 15.68
CA SER A 218 -17.37 -2.23 16.91
C SER A 218 -16.57 -1.21 17.74
N GLY A 219 -15.32 -0.97 17.36
CA GLY A 219 -14.39 -0.09 18.06
C GLY A 219 -13.66 -0.75 19.22
N LYS A 220 -13.68 -2.08 19.30
CA LYS A 220 -12.87 -2.84 20.23
C LYS A 220 -11.42 -2.86 19.72
N LEU A 221 -10.52 -2.42 20.58
CA LEU A 221 -9.08 -2.38 20.33
C LEU A 221 -8.44 -3.69 20.84
N SER A 222 -7.62 -4.34 20.02
CA SER A 222 -6.79 -5.46 20.45
C SER A 222 -5.62 -4.99 21.31
N SER A 223 -5.04 -5.92 22.07
CA SER A 223 -3.82 -5.60 22.83
C SER A 223 -2.67 -5.31 21.86
N PRO A 224 -1.96 -4.16 21.98
CA PRO A 224 -0.86 -3.84 21.10
C PRO A 224 0.23 -4.92 21.14
N VAL A 225 0.75 -5.28 19.98
CA VAL A 225 1.86 -6.22 19.81
C VAL A 225 3.11 -5.45 19.43
N ALA A 226 4.11 -5.50 20.29
CA ALA A 226 5.39 -4.86 20.01
C ALA A 226 6.09 -5.53 18.82
N LEU A 227 6.47 -4.72 17.84
CA LEU A 227 7.25 -5.15 16.69
C LEU A 227 8.74 -5.13 17.07
N GLY A 228 9.50 -6.14 16.61
CA GLY A 228 10.93 -6.25 16.86
C GLY A 228 11.81 -5.40 15.93
N PHE A 229 11.20 -4.51 15.13
CA PHE A 229 11.85 -3.67 14.12
C PHE A 229 11.08 -2.36 13.98
N ALA A 230 11.66 -1.33 13.34
CA ALA A 230 10.96 -0.08 13.09
C ALA A 230 10.07 -0.23 11.84
N ALA A 231 8.79 -0.47 12.09
CA ALA A 231 7.81 -0.57 11.01
C ALA A 231 7.31 0.84 10.61
N GLU A 232 7.11 1.02 9.31
CA GLU A 232 6.82 2.34 8.72
C GLU A 232 5.58 2.32 7.83
N GLN A 233 5.23 1.17 7.24
CA GLN A 233 4.07 1.07 6.36
C GLN A 233 3.28 -0.23 6.57
N LEU A 234 1.96 -0.13 6.39
CA LEU A 234 0.99 -1.21 6.41
C LEU A 234 0.31 -1.37 5.05
N GLU A 235 0.03 -2.61 4.69
CA GLU A 235 -0.90 -2.91 3.60
C GLU A 235 -1.75 -4.12 3.99
N LEU A 236 -3.07 -4.00 3.86
CA LEU A 236 -3.99 -5.12 4.07
C LEU A 236 -4.47 -5.63 2.72
N SER A 237 -4.46 -6.96 2.57
CA SER A 237 -5.21 -7.60 1.49
C SER A 237 -6.69 -7.22 1.56
N GLY A 238 -7.38 -7.25 0.42
CA GLY A 238 -8.81 -6.91 0.37
C GLY A 238 -9.67 -7.73 1.34
N THR A 239 -9.38 -9.02 1.53
CA THR A 239 -10.10 -9.87 2.49
C THR A 239 -9.72 -9.62 3.95
N ALA A 240 -8.76 -8.73 4.21
CA ALA A 240 -8.14 -8.47 5.51
C ALA A 240 -7.49 -9.71 6.16
N ASN A 241 -7.28 -10.77 5.39
CA ASN A 241 -6.69 -12.01 5.88
C ASN A 241 -5.16 -11.98 5.84
N HIS A 242 -4.58 -11.12 5.01
CA HIS A 242 -3.13 -10.93 4.92
C HIS A 242 -2.77 -9.49 5.24
N LEU A 243 -1.76 -9.35 6.09
CA LEU A 243 -1.14 -8.06 6.41
C LEU A 243 0.31 -8.06 5.94
N LEU A 244 0.65 -7.05 5.16
CA LEU A 244 2.01 -6.68 4.82
C LEU A 244 2.47 -5.59 5.78
N ILE A 245 3.60 -5.80 6.43
CA ILE A 245 4.29 -4.75 7.16
C ILE A 245 5.61 -4.49 6.48
N ARG A 246 5.89 -3.23 6.17
CA ARG A 246 7.18 -2.77 5.65
C ARG A 246 7.85 -1.91 6.71
N GLY A 247 9.14 -2.09 6.86
CA GLY A 247 9.95 -1.35 7.82
C GLY A 247 11.43 -1.59 7.58
N GLY A 248 12.25 -0.79 8.23
CA GLY A 248 13.69 -0.86 8.16
C GLY A 248 14.32 -1.08 9.51
N HIS A 249 15.47 -1.76 9.54
CA HIS A 249 16.35 -1.69 10.69
C HIS A 249 17.20 -0.42 10.58
N ARG A 250 17.09 0.51 11.54
CA ARG A 250 17.92 1.73 11.56
C ARG A 250 19.33 1.45 12.07
N SER A 251 20.04 0.48 11.50
CA SER A 251 21.50 0.43 11.59
C SER A 251 22.10 1.28 10.48
N LYS A 252 23.19 1.99 10.79
CA LYS A 252 23.77 3.10 10.01
C LYS A 252 24.21 2.80 8.56
N SER A 253 23.94 1.62 8.01
CA SER A 253 24.44 1.20 6.69
C SER A 253 23.50 0.31 5.87
N ASP A 254 22.41 -0.23 6.41
CA ASP A 254 21.66 -1.29 5.72
C ASP A 254 20.13 -1.07 5.82
N HIS A 255 19.52 -0.71 4.70
CA HIS A 255 18.07 -0.72 4.55
C HIS A 255 17.60 -2.17 4.30
N VAL A 256 17.43 -2.96 5.36
CA VAL A 256 16.74 -4.25 5.22
C VAL A 256 15.25 -3.97 5.14
N ALA A 257 14.67 -4.18 3.96
CA ALA A 257 13.23 -4.19 3.79
C ALA A 257 12.70 -5.51 4.37
N VAL A 258 12.10 -5.45 5.56
CA VAL A 258 11.41 -6.61 6.14
C VAL A 258 10.01 -6.66 5.58
N LEU A 259 9.68 -7.72 4.85
CA LEU A 259 8.33 -8.02 4.37
C LEU A 259 7.74 -9.14 5.20
N ALA A 260 6.91 -8.81 6.18
CA ALA A 260 6.23 -9.82 6.98
C ALA A 260 4.77 -9.96 6.52
N ALA A 261 4.37 -11.19 6.18
CA ALA A 261 2.99 -11.55 5.88
C ALA A 261 2.36 -12.27 7.08
N PHE A 262 1.29 -11.72 7.64
CA PHE A 262 0.56 -12.32 8.76
C PHE A 262 -0.85 -12.72 8.37
N GLU A 263 -1.34 -13.86 8.86
CA GLU A 263 -2.77 -14.13 8.89
C GLU A 263 -3.38 -13.46 10.12
N ILE A 264 -4.37 -12.61 9.91
CA ILE A 264 -5.15 -11.99 10.99
C ILE A 264 -6.36 -12.88 11.28
N SER A 265 -6.55 -13.30 12.53
CA SER A 265 -7.80 -13.97 12.93
C SER A 265 -8.92 -12.94 13.08
N VAL A 266 -10.15 -13.38 12.79
CA VAL A 266 -11.37 -12.54 12.80
C VAL A 266 -11.65 -11.94 14.18
N ASP A 267 -11.13 -12.52 15.26
CA ASP A 267 -11.20 -11.99 16.63
C ASP A 267 -10.14 -10.90 16.94
N GLY A 268 -9.33 -10.51 15.95
CA GLY A 268 -8.25 -9.54 16.10
C GLY A 268 -7.02 -10.08 16.82
N THR A 269 -6.99 -11.39 17.14
CA THR A 269 -5.81 -12.03 17.73
C THR A 269 -4.82 -12.40 16.62
N PRO A 270 -3.58 -11.88 16.60
CA PRO A 270 -2.59 -12.33 15.64
C PRO A 270 -2.32 -13.83 15.84
N LEU A 271 -2.52 -14.63 14.78
CA LEU A 271 -2.25 -16.07 14.83
C LEU A 271 -0.74 -16.31 14.91
N ALA A 272 -0.27 -16.46 16.16
CA ALA A 272 1.06 -16.85 16.61
C ALA A 272 2.18 -15.79 16.57
N ARG A 273 2.97 -15.79 17.66
CA ARG A 273 4.22 -15.06 17.84
C ARG A 273 5.30 -15.71 16.97
N ALA A 274 5.42 -15.27 15.73
CA ALA A 274 6.39 -15.82 14.80
C ALA A 274 7.80 -15.29 15.15
N THR A 275 8.75 -16.19 15.41
CA THR A 275 10.16 -15.80 15.61
C THR A 275 10.87 -15.93 14.28
N LEU A 276 11.41 -14.83 13.75
CA LEU A 276 12.22 -14.82 12.54
C LEU A 276 13.54 -15.56 12.79
N LYS A 277 13.78 -16.65 12.05
CA LYS A 277 15.10 -17.30 11.98
C LYS A 277 15.65 -17.16 10.55
N LYS A 278 16.85 -16.57 10.40
CA LYS A 278 17.56 -16.46 9.11
C LYS A 278 17.94 -17.88 8.63
N ARG A 279 17.36 -18.36 7.52
CA ARG A 279 17.56 -19.75 7.04
C ARG A 279 18.62 -19.88 5.93
N ALA A 280 18.69 -18.95 4.97
CA ALA A 280 19.66 -19.04 3.89
C ALA A 280 19.95 -17.69 3.23
N GLU A 281 21.19 -17.53 2.75
CA GLU A 281 21.67 -16.37 1.99
C GLU A 281 22.18 -16.90 0.64
N SER A 282 21.52 -16.52 -0.46
CA SER A 282 21.86 -16.99 -1.80
C SER A 282 22.64 -15.91 -2.57
N ARG A 283 23.88 -16.26 -2.96
CA ARG A 283 24.64 -15.54 -3.99
C ARG A 283 24.32 -16.20 -5.33
N ILE A 284 23.72 -15.46 -6.26
CA ILE A 284 23.46 -15.95 -7.62
C ILE A 284 24.51 -15.34 -8.57
N PRO A 285 25.53 -16.08 -9.03
CA PRO A 285 26.38 -15.69 -10.14
C PRO A 285 25.90 -16.31 -11.47
N GLY A 286 25.87 -15.52 -12.54
CA GLY A 286 25.76 -16.00 -13.94
C GLY A 286 24.33 -16.27 -14.44
N VAL A 287 23.89 -15.53 -15.47
CA VAL A 287 22.50 -15.51 -15.95
C VAL A 287 22.30 -16.47 -17.14
N GLY A 288 21.57 -17.56 -16.91
CA GLY A 288 20.77 -18.30 -17.90
C GLY A 288 19.27 -18.24 -17.51
N PRO A 289 18.33 -18.75 -18.32
CA PRO A 289 16.88 -18.62 -18.06
C PRO A 289 16.52 -19.12 -16.65
N ALA A 290 15.85 -18.26 -15.88
CA ALA A 290 15.58 -18.48 -14.47
C ALA A 290 14.43 -19.49 -14.28
N TRP A 291 14.75 -20.64 -13.72
CA TRP A 291 13.80 -21.61 -13.19
C TRP A 291 13.85 -21.54 -11.67
N MET A 292 12.69 -21.62 -11.02
CA MET A 292 12.61 -21.86 -9.58
C MET A 292 12.39 -23.36 -9.37
N GLU A 293 13.35 -24.04 -8.76
CA GLU A 293 13.23 -25.44 -8.32
C GLU A 293 12.74 -25.49 -6.86
N PHE A 294 11.69 -26.26 -6.61
CA PHE A 294 11.14 -26.48 -5.27
C PHE A 294 11.63 -27.82 -4.67
N PRO A 295 11.63 -27.98 -3.33
CA PRO A 295 11.82 -29.28 -2.68
C PRO A 295 10.75 -30.26 -3.21
N GLY A 296 11.17 -31.21 -4.05
CA GLY A 296 10.27 -32.10 -4.81
C GLY A 296 10.59 -32.20 -6.31
N GLY A 297 11.44 -31.31 -6.85
CA GLY A 297 11.93 -31.39 -8.24
C GLY A 297 11.08 -30.66 -9.28
N ASP A 298 10.02 -29.98 -8.85
CA ASP A 298 9.17 -29.19 -9.76
C ASP A 298 9.87 -27.90 -10.21
N LYS A 299 9.76 -27.62 -11.51
CA LYS A 299 10.24 -26.38 -12.16
C LYS A 299 9.07 -25.54 -12.61
N VAL A 300 9.04 -24.28 -12.19
CA VAL A 300 8.04 -23.31 -12.67
C VAL A 300 8.73 -22.25 -13.52
N ALA A 301 8.18 -22.01 -14.72
CA ALA A 301 8.59 -20.92 -15.59
C ALA A 301 7.94 -19.60 -15.13
N LEU A 302 8.73 -18.53 -15.05
CA LEU A 302 8.24 -17.18 -14.77
C LEU A 302 7.56 -16.61 -16.04
N GLY A 303 6.26 -16.29 -15.99
CA GLY A 303 5.58 -15.61 -17.11
C GLY A 303 4.07 -15.84 -17.33
N ALA A 304 3.33 -16.45 -16.40
CA ALA A 304 1.88 -16.59 -16.51
C ALA A 304 1.17 -15.69 -15.48
N PRO A 305 0.16 -14.87 -15.88
CA PRO A 305 -0.56 -14.03 -14.93
C PRO A 305 -1.26 -14.88 -13.88
N CYS A 306 -0.99 -14.56 -12.61
CA CYS A 306 -1.49 -15.28 -11.44
C CYS A 306 -2.35 -14.32 -10.60
N PRO A 307 -3.65 -14.61 -10.38
CA PRO A 307 -4.58 -13.70 -9.71
C PRO A 307 -4.30 -13.53 -8.21
N ASP A 308 -3.53 -14.42 -7.60
CA ASP A 308 -3.14 -14.42 -6.19
C ASP A 308 -1.63 -14.26 -6.03
N CYS A 309 -1.01 -13.34 -6.77
CA CYS A 309 0.43 -13.10 -6.71
C CYS A 309 0.76 -11.72 -6.12
N PHE A 310 1.80 -11.63 -5.30
CA PHE A 310 2.43 -10.36 -4.97
C PHE A 310 3.44 -10.00 -6.06
N LEU A 311 3.36 -8.77 -6.57
CA LEU A 311 4.37 -8.22 -7.47
C LEU A 311 5.41 -7.47 -6.62
N LEU A 312 6.63 -7.99 -6.55
CA LEU A 312 7.74 -7.27 -5.94
C LEU A 312 8.55 -6.57 -7.04
N TRP A 313 8.80 -5.27 -6.89
CA TRP A 313 9.68 -4.52 -7.78
C TRP A 313 10.97 -4.17 -7.04
N ASP A 314 12.11 -4.56 -7.61
CA ASP A 314 13.43 -4.15 -7.14
C ASP A 314 13.89 -2.93 -7.96
N PRO A 315 13.85 -1.72 -7.38
CA PRO A 315 14.23 -0.50 -8.08
C PRO A 315 15.74 -0.43 -8.37
N PHE A 316 16.58 -1.13 -7.61
CA PHE A 316 18.04 -1.11 -7.79
C PHE A 316 18.48 -1.97 -8.97
N ARG A 317 17.71 -3.02 -9.30
CA ARG A 317 17.99 -3.92 -10.42
C ARG A 317 17.05 -3.76 -11.61
N ASN A 318 16.02 -2.93 -11.48
CA ASN A 318 14.96 -2.72 -12.46
C ASN A 318 14.31 -4.05 -12.90
N LYS A 319 13.94 -4.89 -11.93
CA LYS A 319 13.31 -6.20 -12.16
C LYS A 319 12.04 -6.35 -11.33
N SER A 320 11.04 -7.03 -11.89
CA SER A 320 9.86 -7.48 -11.17
C SER A 320 9.92 -8.97 -10.89
N PHE A 321 9.31 -9.38 -9.78
CA PHE A 321 9.15 -10.76 -9.35
C PHE A 321 7.67 -10.99 -9.07
N GLU A 322 7.12 -12.08 -9.61
CA GLU A 322 5.80 -12.57 -9.24
C GLU A 322 5.97 -13.66 -8.18
N ILE A 323 5.33 -13.49 -7.03
CA ILE A 323 5.36 -14.46 -5.94
C ILE A 323 3.97 -15.10 -5.85
N PRO A 324 3.80 -16.37 -6.25
CA PRO A 324 2.53 -17.08 -6.14
C PRO A 324 2.16 -17.35 -4.69
N VAL A 325 0.98 -16.88 -4.28
CA VAL A 325 0.33 -17.31 -3.04
C VAL A 325 -0.35 -18.65 -3.34
N ARG A 326 0.27 -19.77 -2.96
CA ARG A 326 -0.39 -21.09 -3.11
C ARG A 326 -1.40 -21.30 -1.98
N PRO A 327 -2.68 -21.60 -2.28
CA PRO A 327 -3.65 -21.98 -1.26
C PRO A 327 -3.46 -23.41 -0.74
N GLU A 328 -2.90 -24.34 -1.53
CA GLU A 328 -2.81 -25.75 -1.14
C GLU A 328 -1.55 -26.43 -1.70
N ALA A 329 -0.83 -27.16 -0.84
CA ALA A 329 0.07 -28.24 -1.24
C ALA A 329 -0.56 -29.56 -0.81
N THR A 330 -0.54 -30.53 -1.73
CA THR A 330 -1.21 -31.83 -1.70
C THR A 330 -1.11 -32.56 -0.36
N LEU A 331 -2.27 -32.96 0.16
CA LEU A 331 -2.45 -33.77 1.36
C LEU A 331 -1.73 -35.14 1.25
N PHE A 332 -0.83 -35.42 2.19
CA PHE A 332 -0.67 -36.78 2.71
C PHE A 332 -1.39 -36.89 4.05
N ARG A 333 -2.34 -37.82 4.11
CA ARG A 333 -3.17 -38.09 5.28
C ARG A 333 -2.35 -38.90 6.29
N THR A 334 -1.74 -38.22 7.26
CA THR A 334 -1.44 -38.84 8.56
C THR A 334 -1.95 -37.92 9.67
N SER A 335 -2.47 -38.54 10.72
CA SER A 335 -3.19 -37.90 11.80
C SER A 335 -2.24 -37.11 12.71
N ARG A 336 -2.62 -35.85 12.96
CA ARG A 336 -2.15 -34.88 13.97
C ARG A 336 -1.17 -33.81 13.47
N VAL A 337 -1.62 -32.58 13.70
CA VAL A 337 -1.00 -31.26 13.48
C VAL A 337 -0.95 -30.78 12.03
N ARG A 338 -1.77 -29.76 11.73
CA ARG A 338 -1.70 -28.96 10.51
C ARG A 338 -0.75 -27.79 10.77
N ALA A 339 0.36 -27.72 10.07
CA ALA A 339 1.21 -26.53 10.02
C ALA A 339 1.14 -25.91 8.62
N LYS A 340 0.87 -24.60 8.54
CA LYS A 340 1.09 -23.81 7.32
C LYS A 340 2.46 -23.16 7.44
N ALA A 341 3.38 -23.50 6.53
CA ALA A 341 4.62 -22.75 6.38
C ALA A 341 4.31 -21.32 5.89
N ARG A 342 4.92 -20.32 6.52
CA ARG A 342 4.79 -18.92 6.12
C ARG A 342 6.14 -18.40 5.62
N LEU A 343 6.11 -17.77 4.45
CA LEU A 343 7.25 -17.24 3.73
C LEU A 343 7.40 -15.75 4.01
N ILE A 344 8.59 -15.31 4.39
CA ILE A 344 8.96 -13.90 4.52
C ILE A 344 10.06 -13.65 3.51
N ILE A 345 9.93 -12.59 2.70
CA ILE A 345 10.87 -12.28 1.63
C ILE A 345 11.48 -10.92 1.94
N ALA A 346 12.76 -10.86 2.30
CA ALA A 346 13.47 -9.60 2.47
C ALA A 346 14.43 -9.36 1.29
N LEU A 347 14.75 -8.09 1.06
CA LEU A 347 15.92 -7.71 0.28
C LEU A 347 16.98 -7.20 1.25
N ASP A 348 18.14 -7.86 1.27
CA ASP A 348 19.32 -7.49 2.06
C ASP A 348 20.49 -7.30 1.09
N ASN A 349 21.02 -6.08 0.96
CA ASN A 349 22.12 -5.77 0.05
C ASN A 349 21.87 -6.22 -1.42
N GLY A 350 20.61 -6.11 -1.87
CA GLY A 350 20.16 -6.57 -3.19
C GLY A 350 19.95 -8.09 -3.30
N HIS A 351 20.17 -8.88 -2.25
CA HIS A 351 19.90 -10.31 -2.26
C HIS A 351 18.48 -10.60 -1.75
N LEU A 352 17.77 -11.47 -2.46
CA LEU A 352 16.50 -12.03 -2.01
C LEU A 352 16.80 -13.01 -0.87
N VAL A 353 16.39 -12.67 0.34
CA VAL A 353 16.52 -13.52 1.52
C VAL A 353 15.13 -14.02 1.88
N ILE A 354 14.98 -15.34 1.85
CA ILE A 354 13.73 -16.01 2.21
C ILE A 354 13.86 -16.50 3.66
N TYR A 355 12.99 -16.01 4.54
CA TYR A 355 12.83 -16.51 5.90
C TYR A 355 11.62 -17.43 5.94
N GLU A 356 11.77 -18.50 6.70
CA GLU A 356 10.69 -19.42 7.01
C GLU A 356 10.33 -19.27 8.48
N LEU A 357 9.04 -19.08 8.76
CA LEU A 357 8.56 -18.98 10.13
C LEU A 357 8.38 -20.38 10.72
N SER A 358 9.18 -20.71 11.74
CA SER A 358 9.00 -21.92 12.55
C SER A 358 8.12 -21.63 13.77
N THR A 359 7.23 -22.55 14.13
CA THR A 359 6.53 -22.47 15.42
C THR A 359 7.43 -22.94 16.58
N PRO A 360 7.28 -22.41 17.81
CA PRO A 360 8.03 -22.89 18.96
C PRO A 360 7.71 -24.37 19.24
N GLY A 361 8.71 -25.25 19.10
CA GLY A 361 8.58 -26.69 19.35
C GLY A 361 8.85 -27.59 18.14
N GLU A 362 8.92 -27.03 16.94
CA GLU A 362 9.30 -27.76 15.73
C GLU A 362 10.83 -27.72 15.52
N ARG A 363 11.44 -28.89 15.29
CA ARG A 363 12.84 -28.97 14.80
C ARG A 363 12.84 -28.66 13.29
N PRO A 364 13.88 -27.95 12.80
CA PRO A 364 13.92 -27.32 11.47
C PRO A 364 13.98 -28.27 10.27
#